data_AF-A0A4R5P6F9-F1
#
_entry.id   AF-A0A4R5P6F9-F1
#
_cell.length_a   1.000
_cell.length_b   1.000
_cell.length_c   1.000
_cell.angle_alpha   90.00
_cell.angle_beta   90.00
_cell.angle_gamma   90.00
#
_symmetry.space_group_name_H-M   'P 1'
#
loop_
_entity.id
_entity.type
_entity.pdbx_description
1 polymer ?
#
loop_
_entity_poly.entity_id
_entity_poly.type
_entity_poly.pdbx_seq_one_letter_code
_entity_poly.pdbx_strand_id
1 'polypeptide(L)' 'MLTKQFWIDAIERAVRATAASVGGVFVADATVATVSWQGVAVVAGTAALTSILLSLQGSRVGDPDSAALVKRP' A
#
# COMPACT_ATOMS: atom_id res chain seq x y z
N MET A 1 8.68 16.02 1.23
CA MET A 1 7.86 17.00 1.98
C MET A 1 6.42 16.52 1.95
N LEU A 2 5.70 16.53 3.09
CA LEU A 2 4.31 16.07 3.19
C LEU A 2 3.36 17.11 2.55
N THR A 3 3.40 17.21 1.22
CA THR A 3 2.59 18.16 0.43
C THR A 3 1.20 17.60 0.14
N LYS A 4 0.31 18.44 -0.41
CA LYS A 4 -1.00 18.00 -0.90
C LYS A 4 -0.86 16.90 -1.96
N GLN A 5 0.10 17.04 -2.87
CA GLN A 5 0.38 16.04 -3.91
C GLN A 5 0.81 14.71 -3.31
N PHE A 6 1.71 14.74 -2.31
CA PHE A 6 2.14 13.52 -1.61
C PHE A 6 0.95 12.74 -1.03
N TRP A 7 0.00 13.43 -0.39
CA TRP A 7 -1.16 12.77 0.18
C TRP A 7 -2.12 12.21 -0.88
N ILE A 8 -2.27 12.89 -2.01
CA ILE A 8 -3.05 12.38 -3.15
C ILE A 8 -2.43 11.08 -3.67
N ASP A 9 -1.13 11.08 -3.92
CA ASP A 9 -0.40 9.91 -4.43
C ASP A 9 -0.40 8.74 -3.42
N ALA A 10 -0.26 9.06 -2.12
CA ALA A 10 -0.31 8.07 -1.05
C ALA A 10 -1.69 7.42 -0.92
N ILE A 11 -2.77 8.20 -1.07
CA ILE A 11 -4.15 7.68 -1.08
C ILE A 11 -4.38 6.80 -2.31
N GLU A 12 -3.96 7.23 -3.49
CA GLU A 12 -4.09 6.41 -4.71
C GLU A 12 -3.39 5.06 -4.54
N ARG A 13 -2.15 5.07 -4.01
CA ARG A 13 -1.42 3.84 -3.69
C ARG A 13 -2.15 2.99 -2.66
N ALA A 14 -2.69 3.58 -1.61
CA ALA A 14 -3.45 2.84 -0.59
C ALA A 14 -4.68 2.16 -1.20
N VAL A 15 -5.45 2.86 -2.04
CA VAL A 15 -6.62 2.29 -2.75
C VAL A 15 -6.19 1.14 -3.67
N ARG A 16 -5.09 1.32 -4.42
CA ARG A 16 -4.55 0.28 -5.31
C ARG A 16 -4.11 -0.97 -4.53
N ALA A 17 -3.43 -0.78 -3.40
CA ALA A 17 -3.04 -1.88 -2.51
C ALA A 17 -4.24 -2.61 -1.93
N THR A 18 -5.26 -1.86 -1.49
CA THR A 18 -6.53 -2.43 -1.01
C THR A 18 -7.18 -3.30 -2.07
N ALA A 19 -7.36 -2.79 -3.30
CA ALA A 19 -7.99 -3.53 -4.39
C ALA A 19 -7.22 -4.82 -4.72
N ALA A 20 -5.89 -4.75 -4.81
CA ALA A 20 -5.05 -5.92 -5.04
C ALA A 20 -5.17 -6.95 -3.90
N SER A 21 -5.20 -6.49 -2.64
CA SER A 21 -5.32 -7.37 -1.48
C SER A 21 -6.67 -8.09 -1.41
N VAL A 22 -7.77 -7.41 -1.75
CA VAL A 22 -9.11 -8.00 -1.85
C VAL A 22 -9.12 -9.07 -2.94
N GLY A 23 -8.55 -8.77 -4.11
CA GLY A 23 -8.35 -9.75 -5.18
C GLY A 23 -7.57 -10.99 -4.72
N GLY A 24 -6.53 -10.79 -3.90
CA GLY A 24 -5.72 -11.86 -3.34
C GLY A 24 -6.41 -12.77 -2.34
N VAL A 25 -7.58 -12.40 -1.80
CA VAL A 25 -8.37 -13.28 -0.91
C VAL A 25 -9.12 -14.36 -1.71
N PHE A 26 -9.39 -14.11 -3.00
CA PHE A 26 -10.07 -15.08 -3.87
C PHE A 26 -9.07 -16.11 -4.40
N VAL A 27 -8.89 -17.19 -3.65
CA VAL A 27 -8.05 -18.34 -4.02
C VAL A 27 -8.88 -19.61 -4.18
N ALA A 28 -8.53 -20.44 -5.17
CA ALA A 28 -9.20 -21.73 -5.46
C ALA A 28 -10.73 -21.61 -5.49
N ASP A 29 -11.42 -22.20 -4.50
CA ASP A 29 -12.89 -22.24 -4.39
C ASP A 29 -13.49 -21.07 -3.57
N ALA A 30 -12.68 -20.10 -3.17
CA ALA A 30 -13.16 -18.89 -2.51
C ALA A 30 -13.90 -17.99 -3.52
N THR A 31 -15.19 -17.84 -3.30
CA THR A 31 -16.09 -16.99 -4.09
C THR A 31 -16.57 -15.82 -3.25
N VAL A 32 -17.24 -14.87 -3.91
CA VAL A 32 -17.90 -13.73 -3.25
C VAL A 32 -18.89 -14.17 -2.17
N ALA A 33 -19.51 -15.35 -2.31
CA ALA A 33 -20.47 -15.88 -1.34
C ALA A 33 -19.84 -16.69 -0.21
N THR A 34 -18.68 -17.31 -0.44
CA THR A 34 -18.04 -18.22 0.52
C THR A 34 -16.97 -17.55 1.38
N VAL A 35 -16.50 -16.37 0.99
CA VAL A 35 -15.46 -15.64 1.73
C VAL A 35 -16.00 -15.00 3.02
N SER A 36 -15.16 -14.98 4.07
CA SER A 36 -15.43 -14.16 5.27
C SER A 36 -15.20 -12.68 4.96
N TRP A 37 -16.28 -11.91 4.85
CA TRP A 37 -16.23 -10.46 4.62
C TRP A 37 -15.52 -9.69 5.73
N GLN A 38 -15.61 -10.18 6.97
CA GLN A 38 -14.83 -9.62 8.07
C GLN A 38 -13.32 -9.83 7.84
N GLY A 39 -12.92 -11.02 7.40
CA GLY A 39 -11.53 -11.30 7.02
C GLY A 39 -11.05 -10.43 5.87
N VAL A 40 -11.86 -10.29 4.82
CA VAL A 40 -11.57 -9.41 3.66
C VAL A 40 -11.36 -7.96 4.12
N ALA A 41 -12.23 -7.44 5.00
CA ALA A 41 -12.12 -6.08 5.53
C ALA A 41 -10.82 -5.87 6.34
N VAL A 42 -10.42 -6.86 7.15
CA VAL A 42 -9.16 -6.81 7.91
C VAL A 42 -7.95 -6.82 6.99
N VAL A 43 -7.92 -7.69 5.97
CA VAL A 43 -6.84 -7.76 4.97
C VAL A 43 -6.74 -6.45 4.20
N ALA A 44 -7.86 -5.95 3.69
CA ALA A 44 -7.98 -4.68 2.99
C ALA A 44 -7.48 -3.50 3.83
N GLY A 45 -7.93 -3.40 5.09
CA GLY A 45 -7.50 -2.35 6.00
C GLY A 45 -6.01 -2.42 6.33
N THR A 46 -5.48 -3.63 6.51
CA THR A 46 -4.04 -3.83 6.74
C THR A 46 -3.23 -3.37 5.53
N ALA A 47 -3.62 -3.75 4.31
CA ALA A 47 -2.95 -3.33 3.09
C ALA A 47 -2.95 -1.81 2.91
N ALA A 48 -4.09 -1.15 3.18
CA ALA A 48 -4.20 0.31 3.13
C ALA A 48 -3.25 0.99 4.12
N LEU A 49 -3.26 0.55 5.39
CA LEU A 49 -2.40 1.08 6.44
C LEU A 49 -0.92 0.88 6.11
N THR A 50 -0.54 -0.33 5.69
CA THR A 50 0.83 -0.63 5.27
C THR A 50 1.26 0.26 4.10
N SER A 51 0.40 0.48 3.10
CA SER A 51 0.71 1.37 1.97
C SER A 51 0.97 2.83 2.39
N ILE A 52 0.19 3.34 3.35
CA ILE A 52 0.39 4.69 3.90
C ILE A 52 1.72 4.75 4.68
N LEU A 53 1.98 3.77 5.56
CA LEU A 53 3.23 3.70 6.32
C LEU A 53 4.46 3.62 5.42
N LEU A 54 4.39 2.84 4.33
CA LEU A 54 5.46 2.75 3.34
C LEU A 54 5.64 4.05 2.56
N SER A 55 4.54 4.76 2.24
CA SER A 55 4.62 6.09 1.61
C SER A 55 5.31 7.09 2.55
N LEU A 56 5.02 7.04 3.84
CA LEU A 56 5.70 7.85 4.86
C LEU A 56 7.19 7.50 4.98
N GLN A 57 7.54 6.20 4.97
CA GLN A 57 8.94 5.78 5.02
C GLN A 57 9.72 6.21 3.76
N GLY A 58 9.14 6.01 2.57
CA GLY A 58 9.75 6.45 1.31
C GLY A 58 9.94 7.97 1.23
N SER A 59 9.05 8.75 1.84
CA SER A 59 9.19 10.22 1.87
C SER A 59 10.40 10.72 2.68
N ARG A 60 10.98 9.86 3.54
CA ARG A 60 12.14 10.17 4.41
C ARG A 60 13.46 9.67 3.84
N VAL A 61 13.46 8.96 2.71
CA VAL A 61 14.65 8.30 2.15
C VAL A 61 14.74 8.59 0.65
N GLY A 62 15.75 9.36 0.24
CA GLY A 62 16.13 9.52 -1.16
C GLY A 62 16.64 10.92 -1.50
N ASP A 63 17.94 11.00 -1.78
CA ASP A 63 18.53 12.09 -2.56
C ASP A 63 17.89 12.04 -3.97
N PRO A 64 17.29 13.13 -4.49
CA PRO A 64 16.65 13.14 -5.80
C PRO A 64 17.58 12.73 -6.96
N ASP A 65 18.90 12.73 -6.75
CA ASP A 65 19.91 12.37 -7.75
C ASP A 65 20.36 10.89 -7.73
N SER A 66 19.90 10.04 -6.77
CA SER A 66 20.30 8.63 -6.77
C SER A 66 19.40 7.69 -5.98
N ALA A 67 19.12 6.52 -6.55
CA ALA A 67 18.41 5.41 -5.90
C ALA A 67 19.25 4.63 -4.86
N ALA A 68 20.48 5.08 -4.58
CA ALA A 68 21.36 4.43 -3.61
C ALA A 68 21.08 4.91 -2.18
N LEU A 69 20.83 3.96 -1.26
CA LEU A 69 20.74 4.20 0.19
C LEU A 69 22.07 4.61 0.85
N VAL A 70 23.19 4.46 0.14
CA VAL A 70 24.54 4.72 0.63
C VAL A 70 25.18 5.79 -0.23
N LYS A 71 25.73 6.82 0.42
CA LYS A 71 26.51 7.87 -0.22
C LYS A 71 27.76 7.23 -0.84
N ARG A 72 27.91 7.28 -2.17
CA ARG A 72 29.12 6.81 -2.84
C ARG A 72 30.30 7.74 -2.49
N PRO A 73 31.51 7.19 -2.24
CA PRO A 73 32.70 7.97 -1.91
C PRO A 73 33.14 8.88 -3.07
#